data_AF-A0AAN6F390-F1
#
_entry.id   AF-A0AAN6F390-F1
#
_cell.length_a   1.000
_cell.length_b   1.000
_cell.length_c   1.000
_cell.angle_alpha   90.00
_cell.angle_beta   90.00
_cell.angle_gamma   90.00
#
_symmetry.space_group_name_H-M   'P 1'
#
loop_
_entity.id
_entity.type
_entity.pdbx_description
1 polymer ?
#
loop_
_entity_poly.entity_id
_entity_poly.type
_entity_poly.pdbx_seq_one_letter_code
_entity_poly.pdbx_strand_id
1 'polypeptide(L)'
;MVQAPMLSCPLKQTNEIDWVTPLKNYIANNYGDDPEKYSEETQTLQRLRQDMRGASSDSASGRDLLYRYYGQLELLDLRFPVDEQHIKISFTW
;
A
#
# COMPACT_ATOMS: atom_id res chain seq x y z
N MET A 1 42.11 -8.22 7.33
CA MET A 1 41.22 -7.80 8.43
C MET A 1 40.06 -8.78 8.48
N VAL A 2 39.74 -9.34 9.64
CA VAL A 2 38.56 -10.22 9.81
C VAL A 2 37.34 -9.31 9.96
N GLN A 3 36.33 -9.49 9.11
CA GLN A 3 35.08 -8.74 9.22
C GLN A 3 34.29 -9.22 10.43
N ALA A 4 33.75 -8.28 11.21
CA ALA A 4 32.85 -8.60 12.32
C ALA A 4 31.49 -9.08 11.78
N PRO A 5 30.84 -10.06 12.43
CA PRO A 5 29.51 -10.51 12.03
C PRO A 5 28.48 -9.40 12.22
N MET A 6 27.51 -9.32 11.32
CA MET A 6 26.37 -8.38 11.40
C MET A 6 25.08 -9.12 11.70
N LEU A 7 24.15 -8.43 12.36
CA LEU A 7 22.78 -8.88 12.57
C LEU A 7 21.88 -8.26 11.50
N SER A 8 20.91 -9.03 11.02
CA SER A 8 19.84 -8.56 10.14
C SER A 8 18.48 -9.04 10.65
N CYS A 9 17.42 -8.34 10.24
CA CYS A 9 16.04 -8.71 10.55
C CYS A 9 15.31 -9.12 9.26
N PRO A 10 14.63 -10.27 9.23
CA PRO A 10 13.83 -10.65 8.07
C PRO A 10 12.63 -9.72 7.89
N LEU A 11 12.21 -9.52 6.64
CA LEU A 11 11.03 -8.73 6.33
C LEU A 11 9.74 -9.46 6.75
N LYS A 12 8.74 -8.69 7.19
CA LYS A 12 7.39 -9.20 7.44
C LYS A 12 6.73 -9.55 6.11
N GLN A 13 5.95 -10.62 6.09
CA GLN A 13 5.12 -10.98 4.95
C GLN A 13 3.75 -10.31 5.07
N THR A 14 3.02 -10.18 3.97
CA THR A 14 1.65 -9.66 4.03
C THR A 14 0.81 -10.26 2.90
N ASN A 15 -0.48 -10.42 3.19
CA ASN A 15 -1.43 -10.94 2.23
C ASN A 15 -1.81 -9.91 1.17
N GLU A 16 -2.33 -10.43 0.06
CA GLU A 16 -3.03 -9.61 -0.92
C GLU A 16 -4.29 -9.01 -0.29
N ILE A 17 -4.57 -7.77 -0.63
CA ILE A 17 -5.77 -7.05 -0.23
C ILE A 17 -6.30 -6.29 -1.44
N ASP A 18 -7.53 -5.82 -1.37
CA ASP A 18 -8.14 -5.00 -2.40
C ASP A 18 -8.27 -3.54 -1.95
N TRP A 19 -7.58 -2.64 -2.64
CA TRP A 19 -7.75 -1.19 -2.50
C TRP A 19 -8.87 -0.62 -3.38
N VAL A 20 -9.19 -1.27 -4.49
CA VAL A 20 -9.98 -0.67 -5.57
C VAL A 20 -11.45 -0.56 -5.17
N THR A 21 -12.08 -1.67 -4.79
CA THR A 21 -13.50 -1.68 -4.42
C THR A 21 -13.84 -0.76 -3.24
N PRO A 22 -13.13 -0.81 -2.09
CA PRO A 22 -13.49 0.02 -0.95
C PRO A 22 -13.31 1.53 -1.22
N LEU A 23 -12.25 1.92 -1.95
CA LEU A 23 -12.05 3.32 -2.33
C LEU A 23 -13.13 3.82 -3.30
N LYS A 24 -13.44 3.05 -4.35
CA LYS A 24 -14.50 3.41 -5.31
C LYS A 24 -15.86 3.54 -4.64
N ASN A 25 -16.20 2.59 -3.76
CA ASN A 25 -17.45 2.65 -2.99
C ASN A 25 -17.50 3.89 -2.10
N TYR A 26 -16.40 4.24 -1.45
CA TYR A 26 -16.34 5.44 -0.61
C TYR A 26 -16.55 6.72 -1.42
N ILE A 27 -15.94 6.83 -2.61
CA ILE A 27 -16.08 7.99 -3.50
C ILE A 27 -17.54 8.17 -3.95
N ALA A 28 -18.18 7.10 -4.42
CA ALA A 28 -19.59 7.15 -4.81
C ALA A 28 -20.49 7.58 -3.64
N ASN A 29 -20.30 6.97 -2.47
CA ASN A 29 -21.23 7.15 -1.36
C ASN A 29 -21.05 8.48 -0.61
N ASN A 30 -19.81 8.98 -0.47
CA ASN A 30 -19.52 10.15 0.37
C ASN A 30 -19.31 11.43 -0.45
N TYR A 31 -18.75 11.33 -1.66
CA TYR A 31 -18.54 12.48 -2.53
C TYR A 31 -19.61 12.62 -3.60
N GLY A 32 -20.42 11.58 -3.85
CA GLY A 32 -21.43 11.59 -4.91
C GLY A 32 -20.84 11.73 -6.31
N ASP A 33 -19.55 11.42 -6.47
CA ASP A 33 -18.83 11.49 -7.74
C ASP A 33 -18.73 10.11 -8.39
N ASP A 34 -18.49 10.09 -9.69
CA ASP A 34 -18.33 8.86 -10.48
C ASP A 34 -17.00 8.14 -10.11
N PRO A 35 -17.07 6.93 -9.51
CA PRO A 35 -15.88 6.19 -9.12
C PRO A 35 -14.99 5.76 -10.29
N GLU A 36 -15.53 5.68 -11.51
CA GLU A 36 -14.76 5.24 -12.67
C GLU A 36 -13.72 6.27 -13.12
N LYS A 37 -13.93 7.56 -12.76
CA LYS A 37 -12.94 8.62 -12.99
C LYS A 37 -11.61 8.37 -12.28
N TYR A 38 -11.62 7.61 -11.19
CA TYR A 38 -10.46 7.32 -10.36
C TYR A 38 -9.95 5.88 -10.53
N SER A 39 -10.38 5.19 -11.58
CA SER A 39 -10.06 3.79 -11.84
C SER A 39 -8.57 3.56 -12.08
N GLU A 40 -7.89 4.49 -12.75
CA GLU A 40 -6.46 4.40 -13.04
C GLU A 40 -5.62 4.58 -11.77
N GLU A 41 -5.94 5.58 -10.94
CA GLU A 41 -5.22 5.88 -9.71
C GLU A 41 -5.41 4.76 -8.67
N THR A 42 -6.63 4.24 -8.53
CA THR A 42 -6.91 3.12 -7.62
C THR A 42 -6.19 1.84 -8.06
N GLN A 43 -6.14 1.55 -9.37
CA GLN A 43 -5.34 0.43 -9.89
C GLN A 43 -3.84 0.65 -9.72
N THR A 44 -3.37 1.88 -9.85
CA THR A 44 -1.95 2.22 -9.66
C THR A 44 -1.54 1.98 -8.20
N LEU A 45 -2.36 2.38 -7.24
CA LEU A 45 -2.13 2.08 -5.82
C LEU A 45 -2.13 0.57 -5.53
N GLN A 46 -3.10 -0.16 -6.09
CA GLN A 46 -3.18 -1.61 -5.97
C GLN A 46 -1.90 -2.28 -6.50
N ARG A 47 -1.45 -1.87 -7.69
CA ARG A 47 -0.21 -2.38 -8.30
C ARG A 47 1.02 -2.05 -7.47
N LEU A 48 1.12 -0.83 -6.96
CA LEU A 48 2.24 -0.41 -6.10
C LEU A 48 2.35 -1.28 -4.84
N ARG A 49 1.21 -1.69 -4.26
CA ARG A 49 1.21 -2.65 -3.15
C ARG A 49 1.74 -4.02 -3.59
N GLN A 50 1.33 -4.53 -4.76
CA GLN A 50 1.82 -5.81 -5.26
C GLN A 50 3.32 -5.78 -5.53
N ASP A 51 3.81 -4.71 -6.14
CA ASP A 51 5.24 -4.51 -6.40
C ASP A 51 6.03 -4.47 -5.08
N MET A 52 5.50 -3.80 -4.05
CA MET A 52 6.10 -3.78 -2.71
C MET A 52 6.14 -5.17 -2.07
N ARG A 53 5.08 -5.97 -2.18
CA ARG A 53 5.03 -7.35 -1.65
C ARG A 53 6.07 -8.26 -2.32
N GLY A 54 6.33 -8.05 -3.60
CA GLY A 54 7.34 -8.78 -4.37
C GLY A 54 8.76 -8.21 -4.27
N ALA A 55 8.97 -7.13 -3.50
CA ALA A 55 10.26 -6.48 -3.38
C ALA A 55 11.31 -7.41 -2.74
N SER A 56 12.48 -7.51 -3.38
CA SER A 56 13.62 -8.24 -2.80
C SER A 56 14.15 -7.51 -1.57
N SER A 57 14.43 -8.26 -0.50
CA SER A 57 15.00 -7.74 0.75
C SER A 57 16.42 -7.18 0.61
N ASP A 58 17.11 -7.56 -0.48
CA ASP A 58 18.55 -7.39 -0.58
C ASP A 58 18.94 -6.30 -1.61
N SER A 59 17.96 -5.59 -2.18
CA SER A 59 18.20 -4.57 -3.20
C SER A 59 17.78 -3.17 -2.78
N ALA A 60 18.54 -2.16 -3.23
CA ALA A 60 18.16 -0.76 -3.09
C ALA A 60 16.80 -0.47 -3.74
N SER A 61 16.49 -1.15 -4.85
CA SER A 61 15.19 -1.04 -5.52
C SER A 61 14.02 -1.53 -4.67
N GLY A 62 14.20 -2.60 -3.88
CA GLY A 62 13.15 -3.10 -2.98
C GLY A 62 12.86 -2.13 -1.85
N ARG A 63 13.93 -1.54 -1.27
CA ARG A 63 13.81 -0.45 -0.30
C ARG A 63 13.06 0.76 -0.87
N ASP A 64 13.38 1.16 -2.10
CA ASP A 64 12.74 2.32 -2.73
C ASP A 64 11.25 2.07 -3.03
N LEU A 65 10.86 0.83 -3.38
CA LEU A 65 9.45 0.43 -3.51
C LEU A 65 8.70 0.53 -2.17
N LEU A 66 9.30 0.05 -1.08
CA LEU A 66 8.74 0.16 0.27
C LEU A 66 8.50 1.63 0.64
N TYR A 67 9.48 2.51 0.40
CA TYR A 67 9.34 3.94 0.68
C TYR A 67 8.27 4.61 -0.21
N ARG A 68 8.19 4.27 -1.49
CA ARG A 68 7.15 4.80 -2.38
C ARG A 68 5.77 4.40 -1.91
N TYR A 69 5.56 3.12 -1.59
CA TYR A 69 4.27 2.64 -1.09
C TYR A 69 3.90 3.31 0.23
N TYR A 70 4.85 3.41 1.17
CA TYR A 70 4.65 4.12 2.43
C TYR A 70 4.23 5.58 2.23
N GLY A 71 4.94 6.31 1.36
CA GLY A 71 4.58 7.71 1.06
C GLY A 71 3.20 7.87 0.42
N GLN A 72 2.77 6.92 -0.40
CA GLN A 72 1.40 6.94 -0.95
C GLN A 72 0.33 6.69 0.13
N LEU A 73 0.60 5.83 1.11
CA LEU A 73 -0.32 5.61 2.23
C LEU A 73 -0.49 6.88 3.08
N GLU A 74 0.62 7.58 3.37
CA GLU A 74 0.57 8.86 4.11
C GLU A 74 -0.26 9.91 3.36
N LEU A 75 -0.10 10.02 2.04
CA LEU A 75 -0.91 10.94 1.23
C LEU A 75 -2.38 10.54 1.12
N LEU A 76 -2.65 9.23 1.14
CA LEU A 76 -4.00 8.67 1.08
C LEU A 76 -4.76 8.93 2.38
N ASP A 77 -4.09 8.81 3.53
CA ASP A 77 -4.67 9.04 4.87
C ASP A 77 -5.18 10.48 5.04
N LEU A 78 -4.58 11.45 4.33
CA LEU A 78 -5.06 12.85 4.31
C LEU A 78 -6.40 13.05 3.59
N ARG A 79 -6.85 12.07 2.79
CA ARG A 79 -8.05 12.19 1.93
C ARG A 79 -9.12 11.16 2.27
N PHE A 80 -8.70 9.97 2.67
CA PHE A 80 -9.54 8.80 2.83
C PHE A 80 -9.39 8.27 4.25
N PRO A 81 -10.42 8.35 5.09
CA PRO A 81 -10.37 7.77 6.43
C PRO A 81 -10.38 6.24 6.33
N VAL A 82 -9.21 5.61 6.39
CA VAL A 82 -9.07 4.14 6.39
C VAL A 82 -9.13 3.63 7.83
N ASP A 83 -10.36 3.43 8.31
CA ASP A 83 -10.64 2.93 9.64
C ASP A 83 -11.83 1.95 9.65
N GLU A 84 -12.17 1.45 10.83
CA GLU A 84 -13.30 0.52 11.01
C GLU A 84 -14.69 1.15 10.77
N GLN A 85 -14.80 2.46 10.59
CA GLN A 85 -16.07 3.17 10.48
C GLN A 85 -16.35 3.63 9.05
N HIS A 86 -15.30 3.89 8.25
CA HIS A 86 -15.40 4.49 6.93
C HIS A 86 -14.94 3.54 5.81
N ILE A 87 -13.62 3.36 5.64
CA ILE A 87 -13.03 2.53 4.58
C ILE A 87 -12.38 1.30 5.20
N LYS A 88 -13.14 0.20 5.24
CA LYS A 88 -12.70 -1.05 5.85
C LYS A 88 -11.77 -1.83 4.95
N ILE A 89 -10.49 -1.86 5.29
CA ILE A 89 -9.47 -2.69 4.64
C ILE A 89 -8.71 -3.47 5.71
N SER A 90 -8.72 -4.80 5.61
CA SER A 90 -8.08 -5.67 6.58
C SER A 90 -6.66 -6.01 6.14
N PHE A 91 -5.66 -5.52 6.87
CA PHE A 91 -4.25 -5.83 6.63
C PHE A 91 -3.82 -7.01 7.48
N THR A 92 -3.34 -8.08 6.84
CA THR A 92 -2.71 -9.23 7.52
C THR A 92 -1.21 -9.23 7.27
N TRP A 93 -0.41 -9.33 8.34
CA TRP A 93 1.06 -9.27 8.34
C TRP A 93 1.67 -10.48 9.07
#